data_AF-A0A9P9FXV2-F1
#
_entry.id   AF-A0A9P9FXV2-F1
#
_cell.length_a   1.000
_cell.length_b   1.000
_cell.length_c   1.000
_cell.angle_alpha   90.00
_cell.angle_beta   90.00
_cell.angle_gamma   90.00
#
_symmetry.space_group_name_H-M   'P 1'
#
loop_
_entity.id
_entity.type
_entity.pdbx_description
1 polymer ?
#
loop_
_entity_poly.entity_id
_entity_poly.type
_entity_poly.pdbx_seq_one_letter_code
_entity_poly.pdbx_strand_id
1 'polypeptide(L)'
;MSPVSTRRGPFRLVTVNTAPERAKLLIGRMIEALEGEYEIIHLDNCIDEVVPKVSEHTPNVLFSASMWTAKEAQDIHSLAKSIVPDIKLHAILTGLQVERGPDAIVE
;
A
#
# COMPACT_ATOMS: atom_id res chain seq x y z
N MET A 1 -13.99 25.74 21.49
CA MET A 1 -12.81 25.09 20.90
C MET A 1 -13.20 23.64 20.63
N SER A 2 -13.37 23.27 19.36
CA SER A 2 -13.61 21.87 18.98
C SER A 2 -12.37 21.04 19.31
N PRO A 3 -12.50 19.78 19.75
CA PRO A 3 -11.33 18.94 20.00
C PRO A 3 -10.51 18.82 18.71
N VAL A 4 -9.21 19.06 18.80
CA VAL A 4 -8.27 18.73 17.73
C VAL A 4 -8.43 17.24 17.47
N SER A 5 -8.99 16.88 16.31
CA SER A 5 -9.06 15.52 15.83
C SER A 5 -7.62 14.98 15.77
N THR A 6 -7.24 14.17 16.75
CA THR A 6 -5.91 13.54 16.77
C THR A 6 -5.96 12.42 15.75
N ARG A 7 -5.53 12.73 14.53
CA ARG A 7 -5.41 11.75 13.44
C ARG A 7 -4.48 10.64 13.90
N ARG A 8 -4.85 9.38 13.63
CA ARG A 8 -4.02 8.22 13.98
C ARG A 8 -2.82 8.16 13.04
N GLY A 9 -1.61 8.15 13.57
CA GLY A 9 -0.39 8.07 12.75
C GLY A 9 0.82 8.76 13.41
N PRO A 10 1.90 8.98 12.65
CA PRO A 10 2.04 8.70 11.21
C PRO A 10 2.18 7.21 10.90
N PHE A 11 1.44 6.72 9.91
CA PHE A 11 1.59 5.38 9.34
C PHE A 11 2.48 5.42 8.10
N ARG A 12 3.61 4.73 8.17
CA ARG A 12 4.58 4.60 7.09
C ARG A 12 4.13 3.50 6.13
N LEU A 13 3.89 3.86 4.88
CA LEU A 13 3.35 2.99 3.86
C LEU A 13 4.38 2.76 2.74
N VAL A 14 4.61 1.51 2.37
CA VAL A 14 5.33 1.11 1.15
C VAL A 14 4.39 0.30 0.26
N THR A 15 4.50 0.50 -1.06
CA THR A 15 3.72 -0.27 -2.04
C THR A 15 4.59 -1.18 -2.89
N VAL A 16 4.03 -2.32 -3.29
CA VAL A 16 4.64 -3.29 -4.19
C VAL A 16 3.77 -3.40 -5.44
N ASN A 17 4.12 -2.68 -6.50
CA ASN A 17 3.30 -2.53 -7.70
C ASN A 17 4.16 -2.36 -8.95
N THR A 18 3.90 -3.19 -9.97
CA THR A 18 4.55 -3.14 -11.29
C THR A 18 4.17 -1.91 -12.13
N ALA A 19 3.07 -1.22 -11.80
CA ALA A 19 2.63 0.03 -12.43
C ALA A 19 2.71 1.20 -11.42
N PRO A 20 3.84 1.91 -11.34
CA PRO A 20 4.06 2.96 -10.33
C PRO A 20 3.09 4.14 -10.46
N GLU A 21 2.75 4.57 -11.68
CA GLU A 21 1.77 5.65 -11.90
C GLU A 21 0.38 5.27 -11.36
N ARG A 22 -0.04 4.02 -11.58
CA ARG A 22 -1.29 3.50 -11.04
C ARG A 22 -1.25 3.38 -9.52
N ALA A 23 -0.12 2.95 -8.96
CA ALA A 23 0.08 2.89 -7.52
C ALA A 23 -0.09 4.26 -6.89
N LYS A 24 0.57 5.28 -7.45
CA LYS A 24 0.49 6.66 -6.97
C LYS A 24 -0.94 7.21 -6.98
N LEU A 25 -1.69 6.98 -8.05
CA LEU A 25 -3.10 7.41 -8.14
C LEU A 25 -3.99 6.71 -7.11
N LEU A 26 -3.88 5.38 -6.99
CA LEU A 26 -4.70 4.60 -6.05
C LEU A 26 -4.38 4.94 -4.60
N ILE A 27 -3.09 5.02 -4.26
CA ILE A 27 -2.63 5.33 -2.91
C ILE A 27 -2.92 6.79 -2.56
N GLY A 28 -2.76 7.72 -3.51
CA GLY A 28 -3.15 9.11 -3.33
C GLY A 28 -4.62 9.25 -2.95
N ARG A 29 -5.53 8.63 -3.72
CA ARG A 29 -6.98 8.62 -3.42
C ARG A 29 -7.29 7.97 -2.06
N MET A 30 -6.58 6.90 -1.70
CA MET A 30 -6.77 6.24 -0.39
C MET A 30 -6.32 7.13 0.77
N ILE A 31 -5.16 7.80 0.64
CA ILE A 31 -4.63 8.70 1.67
C ILE A 31 -5.57 9.89 1.85
N GLU A 32 -6.02 10.50 0.75
CA GLU A 32 -6.98 11.61 0.77
C GLU A 32 -8.31 11.20 1.43
N ALA A 33 -8.88 10.05 1.05
CA ALA A 33 -10.12 9.57 1.64
C ALA A 33 -10.02 9.28 3.16
N LEU A 34 -8.82 8.98 3.65
CA LEU A 34 -8.54 8.67 5.06
C LEU A 34 -7.93 9.84 5.83
N GLU A 35 -7.71 10.99 5.21
CA GLU A 35 -6.92 12.09 5.79
C GLU A 35 -7.55 12.70 7.04
N GLY A 36 -8.87 12.53 7.22
CA GLY A 36 -9.60 13.00 8.40
C GLY A 36 -9.39 12.13 9.64
N GLU A 37 -9.00 10.86 9.45
CA GLU A 37 -8.86 9.87 10.51
C GLU A 37 -7.42 9.40 10.72
N TYR A 38 -6.61 9.41 9.66
CA TYR A 38 -5.28 8.85 9.62
C TYR A 38 -4.27 9.83 9.02
N GLU A 39 -3.06 9.83 9.57
CA GLU A 39 -1.89 10.42 8.94
C GLU A 39 -1.10 9.29 8.29
N ILE A 40 -1.09 9.24 6.95
CA ILE A 40 -0.42 8.19 6.17
C ILE A 40 0.66 8.84 5.33
N ILE A 41 1.88 8.31 5.42
CA ILE A 41 3.04 8.77 4.65
C ILE A 41 3.44 7.65 3.69
N HIS A 42 3.19 7.85 2.40
CA HIS A 42 3.69 6.96 1.36
C HIS A 42 5.18 7.23 1.14
N LEU A 43 6.01 6.25 1.47
CA LEU A 43 7.46 6.37 1.44
C LEU A 43 8.04 5.98 0.09
N ASP A 44 7.59 4.85 -0.47
CA ASP A 44 8.16 4.33 -1.71
C ASP A 44 7.22 3.32 -2.40
N ASN A 45 7.47 3.09 -3.68
CA ASN A 45 6.91 1.99 -4.47
C ASN A 45 8.03 1.13 -5.04
N CYS A 46 8.01 -0.16 -4.77
CA CYS A 46 8.93 -1.12 -5.37
C CYS A 46 8.19 -2.16 -6.23
N ILE A 47 8.94 -2.88 -7.06
CA ILE A 47 8.39 -3.98 -7.89
C ILE A 47 8.85 -5.31 -7.27
N ASP A 48 10.15 -5.59 -7.32
CA ASP A 48 10.74 -6.84 -6.81
C ASP A 48 11.64 -6.61 -5.58
N GLU A 49 11.96 -5.35 -5.29
CA GLU A 49 12.92 -4.93 -4.26
C GLU A 49 12.32 -4.85 -2.84
N VAL A 50 11.48 -5.83 -2.48
CA VAL A 50 10.72 -5.82 -1.21
C VAL A 50 11.66 -5.81 0.00
N VAL A 51 12.63 -6.71 0.05
CA VAL A 51 13.55 -6.84 1.20
C VAL A 51 14.35 -5.55 1.46
N PRO A 52 15.10 -5.00 0.48
CA PRO A 52 15.88 -3.78 0.74
C PRO A 52 14.98 -2.60 1.10
N LYS A 53 13.80 -2.47 0.48
CA LYS A 53 12.89 -1.34 0.73
C LYS A 53 12.20 -1.42 2.09
N VAL A 54 11.77 -2.62 2.51
CA VAL A 54 11.23 -2.83 3.86
C VAL A 54 12.31 -2.61 4.92
N SER A 55 13.56 -3.00 4.63
CA SER A 55 14.70 -2.79 5.54
C SER A 55 15.06 -1.31 5.69
N GLU A 56 15.09 -0.57 4.58
CA GLU A 56 15.39 0.87 4.55
C GLU A 56 14.28 1.69 5.23
N HIS A 57 13.02 1.41 4.87
CA HIS A 57 11.89 2.25 5.27
C HIS A 57 11.18 1.78 6.52
N THR A 58 11.42 0.57 7.02
CA THR A 58 10.75 -0.01 8.20
C THR A 58 9.26 0.35 8.28
N PRO A 59 8.47 0.07 7.22
CA PRO A 59 7.10 0.55 7.10
C PRO A 59 6.18 -0.11 8.14
N ASN A 60 5.12 0.61 8.53
CA ASN A 60 4.04 0.05 9.34
C ASN A 60 3.06 -0.77 8.50
N VAL A 61 2.92 -0.40 7.23
CA VAL A 61 1.95 -0.99 6.31
C VAL A 61 2.62 -1.25 4.96
N LEU A 62 2.37 -2.42 4.38
CA LEU A 62 2.73 -2.75 3.00
C LEU A 62 1.49 -3.14 2.19
N PHE A 63 1.34 -2.49 1.03
CA PHE A 63 0.29 -2.78 0.06
C PHE A 63 0.85 -3.52 -1.16
N SER A 64 0.40 -4.75 -1.39
CA SER A 64 0.70 -5.49 -2.62
C SER A 64 -0.41 -5.28 -3.65
N ALA A 65 -0.04 -4.88 -4.86
CA ALA A 65 -0.99 -4.59 -5.94
C ALA A 65 -1.75 -5.83 -6.45
N SER A 66 -2.86 -5.59 -7.14
CA SER A 66 -3.72 -6.63 -7.70
C SER A 66 -3.15 -7.32 -8.94
N MET A 67 -1.98 -6.91 -9.44
CA MET A 67 -1.36 -7.58 -10.59
C MET A 67 -0.56 -8.82 -10.19
N TRP A 68 -0.30 -9.01 -8.90
CA TRP A 68 0.36 -10.20 -8.37
C TRP A 68 -0.64 -11.35 -8.26
N THR A 69 -0.19 -12.55 -8.62
CA THR A 69 -0.89 -13.79 -8.27
C THR A 69 -0.97 -13.94 -6.74
N ALA A 70 -1.90 -14.76 -6.26
CA ALA A 70 -2.03 -15.03 -4.82
C ALA A 70 -0.71 -15.54 -4.20
N LYS A 71 0.06 -16.34 -4.95
CA LYS A 71 1.36 -16.85 -4.53
C LYS A 71 2.40 -15.73 -4.45
N GLU A 72 2.52 -14.90 -5.48
CA GLU A 72 3.47 -13.77 -5.47
C GLU A 72 3.15 -12.78 -4.35
N ALA A 73 1.87 -12.47 -4.11
CA ALA A 73 1.46 -11.64 -3.00
C ALA A 73 1.83 -12.27 -1.64
N GLN A 74 1.64 -13.58 -1.47
CA GLN A 74 2.05 -14.30 -0.27
C GLN A 74 3.58 -14.30 -0.08
N ASP A 75 4.35 -14.44 -1.16
CA ASP A 75 5.81 -14.39 -1.11
C ASP A 75 6.29 -12.99 -0.71
N ILE A 76 5.74 -11.92 -1.32
CA ILE A 76 5.98 -10.53 -0.94
C ILE A 76 5.67 -10.30 0.55
N HIS A 77 4.52 -10.81 1.02
CA HIS A 77 4.06 -10.69 2.40
C HIS A 77 4.99 -11.42 3.38
N SER A 78 5.49 -12.58 2.99
CA SER A 78 6.42 -13.39 3.78
C SER A 78 7.79 -12.72 3.88
N LEU A 79 8.28 -12.14 2.78
CA LEU A 79 9.51 -11.35 2.75
C LEU A 79 9.39 -10.09 3.61
N ALA A 80 8.26 -9.39 3.57
CA ALA A 80 8.06 -8.21 4.40
C ALA A 80 8.05 -8.56 5.91
N LYS A 81 7.36 -9.65 6.27
CA LYS A 81 7.29 -10.14 7.66
C LYS A 81 8.60 -10.67 8.21
N SER A 82 9.48 -11.21 7.36
CA SER A 82 10.79 -11.67 7.83
C SER A 82 11.69 -10.50 8.28
N ILE A 83 11.41 -9.29 7.79
CA ILE A 83 12.12 -8.07 8.17
C ILE A 83 11.40 -7.30 9.27
N VAL A 84 10.08 -7.11 9.13
CA VAL A 84 9.22 -6.42 10.11
C VAL A 84 8.06 -7.36 10.49
N PRO A 85 8.20 -8.16 11.57
CA PRO A 85 7.19 -9.17 11.94
C PRO A 85 5.79 -8.61 12.17
N ASP A 86 5.70 -7.39 12.71
CA ASP A 86 4.44 -6.73 13.07
C ASP A 86 3.83 -5.88 11.93
N ILE A 87 4.41 -5.93 10.73
CA ILE A 87 3.93 -5.17 9.57
C ILE A 87 2.48 -5.53 9.22
N LYS A 88 1.66 -4.52 8.94
CA LYS A 88 0.31 -4.72 8.40
C LYS A 88 0.37 -4.92 6.90
N LEU A 89 -0.24 -5.98 6.42
CA LEU A 89 -0.18 -6.40 5.03
C LEU A 89 -1.58 -6.31 4.42
N HIS A 90 -1.69 -5.59 3.32
CA HIS A 90 -2.92 -5.51 2.55
C HIS A 90 -2.64 -5.88 1.11
N ALA A 91 -3.39 -6.86 0.59
CA ALA A 91 -3.43 -7.12 -0.83
C ALA A 91 -4.63 -6.39 -1.43
N ILE A 92 -4.42 -5.67 -2.53
CA ILE A 92 -5.53 -5.21 -3.36
C ILE A 92 -6.04 -6.46 -4.08
N LEU A 93 -7.10 -7.07 -3.54
CA LEU A 93 -7.65 -8.33 -4.06
C LEU A 93 -7.97 -8.20 -5.55
N THR A 94 -7.49 -9.19 -6.32
CA THR A 94 -7.87 -9.45 -7.71
C THR A 94 -9.37 -9.73 -7.76
N GLY A 95 -10.16 -8.69 -8.03
CA GLY A 95 -11.63 -8.78 -7.97
C GLY A 95 -12.31 -7.44 -7.77
N LEU A 96 -11.67 -6.48 -7.09
CA LEU A 96 -12.21 -5.11 -6.93
C LEU A 96 -12.01 -4.24 -8.19
N GLN A 97 -11.50 -4.83 -9.26
CA GLN A 97 -11.34 -4.25 -10.60
C GLN A 97 -12.17 -5.04 -11.64
N VAL A 98 -13.18 -5.79 -11.20
CA VAL A 98 -14.08 -6.55 -12.08
C VAL A 98 -15.46 -5.91 -12.12
N GLU A 99 -15.50 -4.61 -12.38
CA GLU A 99 -16.62 -3.98 -13.11
C GLU A 99 -16.16 -3.00 -14.21
N ARG A 100 -14.88 -2.62 -14.25
CA ARG A 100 -14.28 -1.91 -15.39
C ARG A 100 -12.88 -2.48 -15.59
N GLY A 101 -12.63 -3.10 -16.74
CA GLY A 101 -11.44 -3.90 -17.03
C GLY A 101 -10.11 -3.11 -17.00
N PRO A 102 -9.05 -3.63 -17.64
CA PRO A 102 -7.69 -3.08 -17.53
C PRO A 102 -7.54 -1.60 -17.96
N ASP A 103 -8.52 -1.05 -18.69
CA ASP A 103 -8.63 0.33 -19.20
C ASP A 103 -9.47 1.29 -18.32
N ALA A 104 -9.70 1.00 -17.05
CA ALA A 104 -10.41 1.91 -16.16
C ALA A 104 -9.57 3.17 -15.80
N ILE A 105 -9.32 4.02 -16.80
CA ILE A 105 -9.04 5.44 -16.58
C ILE A 105 -10.31 6.02 -15.97
N VAL A 106 -10.24 6.40 -14.70
CA VAL A 106 -11.32 7.11 -14.02
C VAL A 106 -11.03 8.59 -14.20
N GLU A 107 -11.75 9.22 -15.13
CA GLU A 107 -12.08 10.65 -15.06
C GLU A 107 -12.96 10.92 -13.83
#